data_AF-A0A2S7WM09-F1
#
_entry.id   AF-A0A2S7WM09-F1
#
_cell.length_a   1.000
_cell.length_b   1.000
_cell.length_c   1.000
_cell.angle_alpha   90.00
_cell.angle_beta   90.00
_cell.angle_gamma   90.00
#
_symmetry.space_group_name_H-M   'P 1'
#
loop_
_entity.id
_entity.type
_entity.pdbx_description
1 polymer ?
#
loop_
_entity_poly.entity_id
_entity_poly.type
_entity_poly.pdbx_seq_one_letter_code
_entity_poly.pdbx_strand_id
1 'polypeptide(L)'
;MNLFKNLLFVFIFISFSCNNNSLLVSGIEGVSESIQSQYAPDKRVAIYDIEIDNNDGKIIASGETNLKPAYQKLLDSLKSLDITFINKIRVLPDSAVGDLKYAIARNSVINIRSKPKHSAELGTQGLLGMPLKVLDKKGDFYRIQTPDKYISWVDKGGITKINKADFDNWNNRKKIIFTKNFGYVYADKTKDSKIISDITLGGILKFKGLSKDFFEVEYPDKRKGFVKREESLMYDSWLNKLNTSQENIEQVAKKMDGFPYLWGGTSSKGMDCSGFTKMVYLMNGYIIPRDASQQINAGKTVDKDLNFSDLQKGDLVFFGKKATAEKKQRVTHVGIWLGNDKMEFIHASGNVHLSSMDATQPHYDEMNKNRYLGSRRYLGVKDEMIVDLKEEN
;
A
#
# COMPACT_ATOMS: atom_id res chain seq x y z
N MET A 1 33.45 -19.60 -84.81
CA MET A 1 33.74 -18.33 -84.11
C MET A 1 32.49 -17.96 -83.32
N ASN A 2 32.46 -18.25 -82.02
CA ASN A 2 31.81 -17.42 -80.99
C ASN A 2 31.89 -18.11 -79.63
N LEU A 3 32.53 -17.40 -78.71
CA LEU A 3 32.75 -17.74 -77.31
C LEU A 3 31.42 -17.79 -76.55
N PHE A 4 31.23 -18.81 -75.71
CA PHE A 4 30.31 -18.72 -74.57
C PHE A 4 31.12 -18.84 -73.27
N LYS A 5 31.06 -17.75 -72.48
CA LYS A 5 31.74 -17.55 -71.21
C LYS A 5 31.13 -18.44 -70.11
N ASN A 6 31.97 -19.19 -69.40
CA ASN A 6 31.65 -19.72 -68.09
C ASN A 6 31.52 -18.57 -67.08
N LEU A 7 30.34 -18.39 -66.49
CA LEU A 7 30.14 -17.51 -65.34
C LEU A 7 29.81 -18.39 -64.13
N LEU A 8 30.79 -18.55 -63.24
CA LEU A 8 30.64 -19.18 -61.94
C LEU A 8 29.85 -18.19 -61.04
N PHE A 9 28.58 -18.46 -60.77
CA PHE A 9 27.81 -17.73 -59.76
C PHE A 9 28.06 -18.39 -58.39
N VAL A 10 28.97 -17.80 -57.61
CA VAL A 10 29.10 -18.10 -56.19
C VAL A 10 27.92 -17.44 -55.48
N PHE A 11 26.96 -18.26 -55.03
CA PHE A 11 25.92 -17.83 -54.09
C PHE A 11 26.59 -17.61 -52.72
N ILE A 12 27.00 -16.38 -52.44
CA ILE A 12 27.34 -15.97 -51.08
C ILE A 12 26.00 -15.78 -50.35
N PHE A 13 25.61 -16.78 -49.56
CA PHE A 13 24.59 -16.62 -48.52
C PHE A 13 25.18 -15.71 -47.43
N ILE A 14 24.92 -14.41 -47.53
CA ILE A 14 25.16 -13.48 -46.42
C ILE A 14 23.99 -13.62 -45.45
N SER A 15 24.23 -14.32 -44.35
CA SER A 15 23.33 -14.45 -43.21
C SER A 15 23.15 -13.11 -42.49
N PHE A 16 22.19 -12.31 -42.95
CA PHE A 16 21.62 -11.18 -42.18
C PHE A 16 20.61 -11.70 -41.14
N SER A 17 21.08 -12.29 -40.04
CA SER A 17 20.18 -12.80 -38.97
C SER A 17 20.29 -12.02 -37.64
N CYS A 18 21.42 -11.38 -37.35
CA CYS A 18 21.59 -10.70 -36.07
C CYS A 18 20.77 -9.41 -35.94
N ASN A 19 20.57 -8.64 -37.02
CA ASN A 19 19.90 -7.35 -36.94
C ASN A 19 18.37 -7.46 -36.73
N ASN A 20 17.72 -8.41 -37.39
CA ASN A 20 16.27 -8.64 -37.29
C ASN A 20 15.84 -9.09 -35.89
N ASN A 21 16.69 -9.88 -35.23
CA ASN A 21 16.43 -10.38 -33.88
C ASN A 21 16.45 -9.27 -32.83
N SER A 22 17.32 -8.26 -32.98
CA SER A 22 17.36 -7.11 -32.07
C SER A 22 16.11 -6.21 -32.22
N LEU A 23 15.68 -5.96 -33.45
CA LEU A 23 14.48 -5.18 -33.74
C LEU A 23 13.22 -5.86 -33.20
N LEU A 24 13.11 -7.19 -33.36
CA LEU A 24 12.01 -7.97 -32.81
C LEU A 24 11.94 -7.87 -31.28
N VAL A 25 13.08 -8.03 -30.59
CA VAL A 25 13.15 -7.90 -29.12
C VAL A 25 12.68 -6.51 -28.69
N SER A 26 13.23 -5.46 -29.30
CA SER A 26 12.85 -4.07 -28.97
C SER A 26 11.35 -3.78 -29.21
N GLY A 27 10.75 -4.39 -30.23
CA GLY A 27 9.31 -4.27 -30.48
C GLY A 27 8.47 -4.94 -29.40
N ILE A 28 8.88 -6.12 -28.93
CA ILE A 28 8.20 -6.85 -27.85
C ILE A 28 8.38 -6.14 -26.52
N GLU A 29 9.57 -5.61 -26.24
CA GLU A 29 9.84 -4.76 -25.08
C GLU A 29 8.89 -3.56 -25.06
N GLY A 30 8.75 -2.85 -26.18
CA GLY A 30 7.82 -1.72 -26.29
C GLY A 30 6.35 -2.11 -26.05
N VAL A 31 5.92 -3.31 -26.49
CA VAL A 31 4.59 -3.84 -26.16
C VAL A 31 4.48 -4.12 -24.66
N SER A 32 5.49 -4.75 -24.07
CA SER A 32 5.53 -5.06 -22.63
C SER A 32 5.49 -3.78 -21.78
N GLU A 33 6.25 -2.74 -22.16
CA GLU A 33 6.25 -1.43 -21.51
C GLU A 33 4.90 -0.71 -21.61
N SER A 34 4.22 -0.82 -22.76
CA SER A 34 2.87 -0.29 -22.95
C SER A 34 1.86 -0.99 -22.04
N ILE A 35 1.93 -2.32 -21.94
CA ILE A 35 1.12 -3.11 -21.02
C ILE A 35 1.41 -2.71 -19.57
N GLN A 36 2.69 -2.60 -19.19
CA GLN A 36 3.08 -2.17 -17.84
C GLN A 36 2.51 -0.79 -17.52
N SER A 37 2.61 0.17 -18.44
CA SER A 37 2.10 1.53 -18.26
C SER A 37 0.59 1.56 -18.08
N GLN A 38 -0.14 0.69 -18.76
CA GLN A 38 -1.60 0.59 -18.66
C GLN A 38 -2.07 -0.11 -17.37
N TYR A 39 -1.43 -1.24 -17.03
CA TYR A 39 -1.93 -2.15 -15.99
C TYR A 39 -1.19 -2.05 -14.65
N ALA A 40 0.08 -1.66 -14.66
CA ALA A 40 0.94 -1.62 -13.49
C ALA A 40 1.79 -0.32 -13.42
N PRO A 41 1.16 0.88 -13.49
CA PRO A 41 1.90 2.14 -13.47
C PRO A 41 2.63 2.41 -12.14
N ASP A 42 2.27 1.70 -11.06
CA ASP A 42 2.92 1.78 -9.77
C ASP A 42 3.19 0.39 -9.18
N LYS A 43 4.48 0.02 -9.13
CA LYS A 43 4.96 -1.27 -8.62
C LYS A 43 4.59 -1.57 -7.16
N ARG A 44 4.24 -0.54 -6.39
CA ARG A 44 3.84 -0.67 -4.99
C ARG A 44 2.43 -1.24 -4.86
N VAL A 45 1.61 -1.22 -5.90
CA VAL A 45 0.23 -1.78 -5.86
C VAL A 45 -0.04 -2.83 -6.94
N ALA A 46 0.84 -2.90 -7.94
CA ALA A 46 0.73 -3.80 -9.08
C ALA A 46 2.11 -4.28 -9.54
N ILE A 47 2.37 -5.59 -9.51
CA ILE A 47 3.61 -6.19 -10.00
C ILE A 47 3.44 -6.55 -11.47
N TYR A 48 4.30 -5.97 -12.31
CA TYR A 48 4.57 -6.41 -13.66
C TYR A 48 6.05 -6.13 -13.89
N ASP A 49 6.87 -7.16 -13.73
CA ASP A 49 8.33 -7.14 -13.80
C ASP A 49 8.73 -8.27 -14.75
N ILE A 50 8.62 -7.98 -16.05
CA ILE A 50 8.81 -8.96 -17.12
C ILE A 50 9.94 -8.47 -18.03
N GLU A 51 10.92 -9.33 -18.21
CA GLU A 51 12.08 -9.12 -19.08
C GLU A 51 11.93 -10.00 -20.33
N ILE A 52 12.37 -9.46 -21.47
CA ILE A 52 12.31 -10.11 -22.78
C ILE A 52 13.74 -10.29 -23.28
N ASP A 53 14.21 -11.52 -23.26
CA ASP A 53 15.53 -11.88 -23.77
C ASP A 53 15.44 -12.61 -25.11
N ASN A 54 16.58 -12.67 -25.81
CA ASN A 54 16.76 -13.53 -26.97
C ASN A 54 18.01 -14.39 -26.79
N ASN A 55 17.84 -15.70 -26.93
CA ASN A 55 18.93 -16.65 -26.96
C ASN A 55 18.85 -17.48 -28.23
N ASP A 56 19.83 -17.33 -29.12
CA ASP A 56 19.95 -18.05 -30.40
C ASP A 56 18.67 -18.00 -31.27
N GLY A 57 18.00 -16.85 -31.33
CA GLY A 57 16.79 -16.65 -32.14
C GLY A 57 15.50 -17.10 -31.46
N LYS A 58 15.57 -17.54 -30.19
CA LYS A 58 14.40 -17.91 -29.39
C LYS A 58 14.13 -16.83 -28.35
N ILE A 59 12.93 -16.24 -28.41
CA ILE A 59 12.48 -15.25 -27.43
C ILE A 59 12.21 -15.94 -26.09
N ILE A 60 12.67 -15.34 -25.00
CA ILE A 60 12.45 -15.80 -23.63
C ILE A 60 11.79 -14.67 -22.86
N ALA A 61 10.52 -14.85 -22.51
CA ALA A 61 9.83 -13.93 -21.61
C ALA A 61 9.94 -14.49 -20.19
N SER A 62 10.53 -13.74 -19.26
CA SER A 62 10.77 -14.18 -17.88
C SER A 62 10.43 -13.09 -16.87
N GLY A 63 10.30 -13.46 -15.60
CA GLY A 63 9.97 -12.52 -14.53
C GLY A 63 8.66 -12.85 -13.85
N GLU A 64 7.92 -11.85 -13.40
CA GLU A 64 6.74 -12.04 -12.55
C GLU A 64 5.68 -10.95 -12.69
N THR A 65 4.42 -11.34 -12.48
CA THR A 65 3.30 -10.40 -12.39
C THR A 65 2.20 -10.92 -11.49
N ASN A 66 1.51 -10.05 -10.75
CA ASN A 66 0.29 -10.41 -10.03
C ASN A 66 -0.99 -10.10 -10.83
N LEU A 67 -0.85 -9.68 -12.10
CA LEU A 67 -1.93 -9.21 -12.94
C LEU A 67 -2.22 -10.19 -14.08
N LYS A 68 -3.19 -11.08 -13.84
CA LYS A 68 -3.64 -12.06 -14.86
C LYS A 68 -4.03 -11.41 -16.20
N PRO A 69 -4.76 -10.27 -16.25
CA PRO A 69 -5.11 -9.64 -17.52
C PRO A 69 -3.90 -9.13 -18.30
N ALA A 70 -2.92 -8.51 -17.62
CA ALA A 70 -1.71 -8.00 -18.24
C ALA A 70 -0.84 -9.15 -18.81
N TYR A 71 -0.72 -10.24 -18.04
CA TYR A 71 -0.07 -11.46 -18.49
C TYR A 71 -0.72 -12.04 -19.75
N GLN A 72 -2.06 -12.17 -19.76
CA GLN A 72 -2.78 -12.69 -20.92
C GLN A 72 -2.59 -11.80 -22.15
N LYS A 73 -2.65 -10.48 -21.96
CA LYS A 73 -2.42 -9.51 -23.04
C LYS A 73 -1.04 -9.66 -23.66
N LEU A 74 0.01 -9.84 -22.85
CA LEU A 74 1.36 -10.09 -23.34
C LEU A 74 1.44 -11.41 -24.12
N LEU A 75 0.86 -12.49 -23.61
CA LEU A 75 0.85 -13.77 -24.31
C LEU A 75 0.14 -13.71 -25.66
N ASP A 76 -0.99 -13.01 -25.72
CA ASP A 76 -1.76 -12.86 -26.96
C ASP A 76 -0.96 -12.03 -27.97
N SER A 77 -0.27 -10.98 -27.53
CA SER A 77 0.66 -10.20 -28.36
C SER A 77 1.80 -11.07 -28.90
N LEU A 78 2.47 -11.87 -28.07
CA LEU A 78 3.55 -12.76 -28.50
C LEU A 78 3.09 -13.79 -29.52
N LYS A 79 1.91 -14.39 -29.32
CA LYS A 79 1.33 -15.35 -30.26
C LYS A 79 0.94 -14.72 -31.60
N SER A 80 0.47 -13.47 -31.58
CA SER A 80 0.08 -12.76 -32.80
C SER A 80 1.25 -12.45 -33.75
N LEU A 81 2.48 -12.50 -33.26
CA LEU A 81 3.69 -12.27 -34.04
C LEU A 81 4.20 -13.53 -34.76
N ASP A 82 3.55 -14.69 -34.57
CA ASP A 82 3.94 -15.99 -35.15
C ASP A 82 5.40 -16.39 -34.84
N ILE A 83 5.87 -16.03 -33.64
CA ILE A 83 7.22 -16.34 -33.15
C ILE A 83 7.21 -17.51 -32.17
N THR A 84 8.32 -18.26 -32.15
CA THR A 84 8.55 -19.24 -31.08
C THR A 84 9.14 -18.55 -29.85
N PHE A 85 8.50 -18.74 -28.69
CA PHE A 85 8.98 -18.18 -27.42
C PHE A 85 8.95 -19.18 -26.26
N ILE A 86 9.81 -18.97 -25.27
CA ILE A 86 9.77 -19.67 -23.98
C ILE A 86 9.11 -18.74 -22.96
N ASN A 87 8.06 -19.24 -22.32
CA ASN A 87 7.41 -18.54 -21.22
C ASN A 87 7.96 -19.04 -19.88
N LYS A 88 8.70 -18.16 -19.19
CA LYS A 88 9.20 -18.34 -17.82
C LYS A 88 8.59 -17.33 -16.84
N ILE A 89 7.47 -16.71 -17.19
CA ILE A 89 6.79 -15.71 -16.34
C ILE A 89 6.02 -16.42 -15.23
N ARG A 90 6.20 -15.94 -14.00
CA ARG A 90 5.43 -16.38 -12.82
C ARG A 90 4.22 -15.48 -12.60
N VAL A 91 3.03 -16.07 -12.56
CA VAL A 91 1.79 -15.35 -12.21
C VAL A 91 1.48 -15.54 -10.72
N LEU A 92 1.53 -14.45 -9.96
CA LEU A 92 1.40 -14.44 -8.51
C LEU A 92 -0.06 -14.28 -8.05
N PRO A 93 -0.46 -14.89 -6.91
CA PRO A 93 0.29 -15.85 -6.13
C PRO A 93 0.52 -17.16 -6.88
N ASP A 94 1.76 -17.61 -6.92
CA ASP A 94 2.21 -18.83 -7.60
C ASP A 94 2.29 -20.01 -6.59
N SER A 95 2.57 -21.20 -7.09
CA SER A 95 2.88 -22.44 -6.36
C SER A 95 3.83 -22.26 -5.17
N ALA A 96 4.74 -21.28 -5.21
CA ALA A 96 5.67 -20.97 -4.12
C ALA A 96 5.01 -20.69 -2.75
N VAL A 97 3.73 -20.28 -2.73
CA VAL A 97 2.98 -20.02 -1.49
C VAL A 97 1.97 -21.12 -1.14
N GLY A 98 1.80 -22.12 -2.01
CA GLY A 98 0.87 -23.25 -1.83
C GLY A 98 -0.56 -22.80 -1.56
N ASP A 99 -1.26 -23.50 -0.67
CA ASP A 99 -2.64 -23.15 -0.26
C ASP A 99 -2.71 -22.00 0.75
N LEU A 100 -1.57 -21.61 1.33
CA LEU A 100 -1.46 -20.57 2.35
C LEU A 100 -1.28 -19.18 1.71
N LYS A 101 -2.22 -18.82 0.83
CA LYS A 101 -2.23 -17.58 0.04
C LYS A 101 -2.69 -16.35 0.83
N TYR A 102 -2.92 -16.51 2.14
CA TYR A 102 -3.39 -15.46 3.03
C TYR A 102 -2.60 -15.47 4.33
N ALA A 103 -2.64 -14.35 5.04
CA ALA A 103 -2.06 -14.24 6.37
C ALA A 103 -2.78 -13.18 7.21
N ILE A 104 -2.64 -13.28 8.52
CA ILE A 104 -3.08 -12.25 9.46
C ILE A 104 -1.86 -11.73 10.23
N ALA A 105 -1.72 -10.42 10.36
CA ALA A 105 -0.70 -9.81 11.21
C ALA A 105 -0.91 -10.22 12.69
N ARG A 106 0.15 -10.74 13.34
CA ARG A 106 0.08 -11.31 14.71
C ARG A 106 0.84 -10.52 15.78
N ASN A 107 1.60 -9.50 15.39
CA ASN A 107 2.24 -8.55 16.31
C ASN A 107 1.42 -7.25 16.36
N SER A 108 1.59 -6.46 17.43
CA SER A 108 0.94 -5.15 17.57
C SER A 108 1.11 -4.30 16.31
N VAL A 109 2.36 -4.24 15.83
CA VAL A 109 2.76 -3.60 14.59
C VAL A 109 3.75 -4.51 13.84
N ILE A 110 3.47 -4.82 12.59
CA ILE A 110 4.37 -5.55 11.69
C ILE A 110 5.11 -4.57 10.78
N ASN A 111 6.38 -4.87 10.49
CA ASN A 111 7.19 -4.05 9.59
C ASN A 111 7.20 -4.65 8.19
N ILE A 112 6.80 -3.86 7.20
CA ILE A 112 6.71 -4.27 5.79
C ILE A 112 7.78 -3.48 5.02
N ARG A 113 8.78 -4.19 4.51
CA ARG A 113 10.02 -3.63 3.96
C ARG A 113 10.07 -3.72 2.44
N SER A 114 10.85 -2.82 1.84
CA SER A 114 11.00 -2.72 0.38
C SER A 114 11.69 -3.93 -0.27
N LYS A 115 12.48 -4.69 0.49
CA LYS A 115 13.18 -5.91 0.04
C LYS A 115 13.10 -7.00 1.13
N PRO A 116 13.26 -8.29 0.78
CA PRO A 116 13.17 -9.42 1.72
C PRO A 116 14.41 -9.56 2.62
N LYS A 117 14.74 -8.51 3.38
CA LYS A 117 15.84 -8.50 4.35
C LYS A 117 15.62 -7.44 5.42
N HIS A 118 16.13 -7.66 6.63
CA HIS A 118 15.91 -6.72 7.75
C HIS A 118 16.54 -5.34 7.54
N SER A 119 17.66 -5.25 6.81
CA SER A 119 18.33 -3.99 6.48
C SER A 119 17.65 -3.19 5.38
N ALA A 120 16.59 -3.72 4.77
CA ALA A 120 15.83 -2.97 3.78
C ALA A 120 14.99 -1.87 4.44
N GLU A 121 14.79 -0.79 3.68
CA GLU A 121 13.95 0.34 4.06
C GLU A 121 12.56 -0.13 4.53
N LEU A 122 12.06 0.49 5.59
CA LEU A 122 10.68 0.32 6.03
C LEU A 122 9.78 1.04 5.03
N GLY A 123 8.97 0.28 4.28
CA GLY A 123 8.05 0.85 3.30
C GLY A 123 6.69 1.20 3.92
N THR A 124 6.17 0.32 4.78
CA THR A 124 4.93 0.55 5.53
C THR A 124 4.88 -0.34 6.78
N GLN A 125 3.81 -0.20 7.56
CA GLN A 125 3.49 -1.07 8.68
C GLN A 125 2.08 -1.65 8.54
N GLY A 126 1.83 -2.78 9.21
CA GLY A 126 0.51 -3.36 9.39
C GLY A 126 0.16 -3.47 10.87
N LEU A 127 -1.12 -3.43 11.20
CA LEU A 127 -1.61 -3.51 12.58
C LEU A 127 -2.02 -4.95 12.92
N LEU A 128 -1.97 -5.29 14.21
CA LEU A 128 -2.47 -6.57 14.72
C LEU A 128 -3.86 -6.91 14.17
N GLY A 129 -4.03 -8.14 13.68
CA GLY A 129 -5.30 -8.62 13.13
C GLY A 129 -5.58 -8.20 11.69
N MET A 130 -4.70 -7.40 11.06
CA MET A 130 -4.84 -6.99 9.66
C MET A 130 -4.79 -8.21 8.72
N PRO A 131 -5.82 -8.40 7.86
CA PRO A 131 -5.81 -9.43 6.83
C PRO A 131 -4.88 -9.06 5.68
N LEU A 132 -4.12 -10.04 5.18
CA LEU A 132 -3.12 -9.90 4.14
C LEU A 132 -3.29 -10.99 3.08
N LYS A 133 -3.01 -10.68 1.81
CA LYS A 133 -2.77 -11.69 0.78
C LYS A 133 -1.28 -11.99 0.72
N VAL A 134 -0.90 -13.23 0.50
CA VAL A 134 0.50 -13.68 0.36
C VAL A 134 0.74 -14.00 -1.11
N LEU A 135 1.66 -13.27 -1.74
CA LEU A 135 1.94 -13.33 -3.17
C LEU A 135 3.16 -14.19 -3.50
N ASP A 136 4.21 -14.11 -2.68
CA ASP A 136 5.48 -14.78 -2.95
C ASP A 136 6.28 -15.03 -1.66
N LYS A 137 7.36 -15.81 -1.76
CA LYS A 137 8.27 -16.12 -0.65
C LYS A 137 9.73 -16.06 -1.08
N LYS A 138 10.57 -15.40 -0.29
CA LYS A 138 12.04 -15.39 -0.44
C LYS A 138 12.68 -15.53 0.94
N GLY A 139 13.33 -16.67 1.18
CA GLY A 139 13.88 -17.00 2.50
C GLY A 139 12.79 -16.98 3.59
N ASP A 140 13.02 -16.17 4.62
CA ASP A 140 12.10 -15.96 5.74
C ASP A 140 11.09 -14.82 5.52
N PHE A 141 11.11 -14.18 4.35
CA PHE A 141 10.21 -13.10 4.01
C PHE A 141 9.12 -13.55 3.03
N TYR A 142 7.95 -12.97 3.22
CA TYR A 142 6.80 -13.14 2.35
C TYR A 142 6.45 -11.82 1.69
N ARG A 143 6.27 -11.82 0.36
CA ARG A 143 5.71 -10.66 -0.32
C ARG A 143 4.20 -10.71 -0.11
N ILE A 144 3.67 -9.68 0.53
CA ILE A 144 2.26 -9.59 0.88
C ILE A 144 1.60 -8.43 0.15
N GLN A 145 0.26 -8.44 0.11
CA GLN A 145 -0.56 -7.30 -0.25
C GLN A 145 -1.46 -6.93 0.94
N THR A 146 -1.39 -5.69 1.40
CA THR A 146 -2.26 -5.11 2.44
C THR A 146 -3.61 -4.67 1.87
N PRO A 147 -4.62 -4.37 2.72
CA PRO A 147 -5.96 -3.96 2.26
C PRO A 147 -5.99 -2.70 1.38
N ASP A 148 -5.03 -1.79 1.55
CA ASP A 148 -4.83 -0.61 0.67
C ASP A 148 -4.08 -0.93 -0.63
N LYS A 149 -4.02 -2.22 -0.99
CA LYS A 149 -3.35 -2.79 -2.17
C LYS A 149 -1.82 -2.68 -2.15
N TYR A 150 -1.19 -2.15 -1.09
CA TYR A 150 0.27 -2.00 -1.01
C TYR A 150 0.98 -3.35 -0.98
N ILE A 151 2.06 -3.48 -1.75
CA ILE A 151 2.82 -4.73 -1.95
C ILE A 151 4.26 -4.55 -1.47
N SER A 152 4.66 -5.38 -0.51
CA SER A 152 6.05 -5.42 -0.02
C SER A 152 6.32 -6.66 0.83
N TRP A 153 7.50 -6.73 1.45
CA TRP A 153 8.01 -7.91 2.13
C TRP A 153 7.84 -7.83 3.65
N VAL A 154 7.22 -8.84 4.26
CA VAL A 154 7.11 -8.99 5.71
C VAL A 154 7.88 -10.21 6.17
N ASP A 155 8.52 -10.12 7.34
CA ASP A 155 9.17 -11.25 8.00
C ASP A 155 8.14 -12.28 8.50
N LYS A 156 8.47 -13.57 8.41
CA LYS A 156 7.61 -14.69 8.85
C LYS A 156 7.12 -14.56 10.29
N GLY A 157 7.91 -13.96 11.19
CA GLY A 157 7.58 -13.79 12.61
C GLY A 157 6.45 -12.79 12.86
N GLY A 158 6.18 -11.89 11.91
CA GLY A 158 5.13 -10.89 12.02
C GLY A 158 3.72 -11.38 11.66
N ILE A 159 3.59 -12.54 11.01
CA ILE A 159 2.32 -12.99 10.43
C ILE A 159 1.98 -14.44 10.80
N THR A 160 0.70 -14.77 10.78
CA THR A 160 0.20 -16.16 10.76
C THR A 160 -0.39 -16.43 9.39
N LYS A 161 0.27 -17.29 8.59
CA LYS A 161 -0.27 -17.71 7.29
C LYS A 161 -1.44 -18.66 7.45
N ILE A 162 -2.44 -18.52 6.59
CA ILE A 162 -3.69 -19.27 6.63
C ILE A 162 -4.20 -19.56 5.21
N ASN A 163 -5.09 -20.54 5.09
CA ASN A 163 -5.78 -20.83 3.83
C ASN A 163 -6.98 -19.87 3.62
N LYS A 164 -7.67 -20.00 2.48
CA LYS A 164 -8.84 -19.17 2.16
C LYS A 164 -9.99 -19.33 3.16
N ALA A 165 -10.32 -20.54 3.58
CA ALA A 165 -11.43 -20.81 4.48
C ALA A 165 -11.21 -20.15 5.86
N ASP A 166 -10.00 -20.25 6.40
CA ASP A 166 -9.61 -19.61 7.65
C ASP A 166 -9.56 -18.08 7.53
N PHE A 167 -9.19 -17.56 6.35
CA PHE A 167 -9.20 -16.12 6.06
C PHE A 167 -10.62 -15.57 6.07
N ASP A 168 -11.56 -16.24 5.40
CA ASP A 168 -12.97 -15.87 5.40
C ASP A 168 -13.55 -15.95 6.82
N ASN A 169 -13.19 -17.01 7.56
CA ASN A 169 -13.58 -17.13 8.97
C ASN A 169 -12.97 -16.03 9.85
N TRP A 170 -11.76 -15.55 9.54
CA TRP A 170 -11.17 -14.37 10.21
C TRP A 170 -11.99 -13.11 9.98
N ASN A 171 -12.37 -12.84 8.74
CA ASN A 171 -13.10 -11.64 8.39
C ASN A 171 -14.52 -11.65 8.98
N ASN A 172 -15.17 -12.81 9.06
CA ASN A 172 -16.57 -12.91 9.51
C ASN A 172 -16.76 -13.14 11.03
N ARG A 173 -15.69 -13.44 11.78
CA ARG A 173 -15.84 -13.69 13.23
C ARG A 173 -16.04 -12.39 14.03
N LYS A 174 -16.64 -12.53 15.21
CA LYS A 174 -16.66 -11.48 16.23
C LYS A 174 -15.25 -11.09 16.66
N LYS A 175 -14.96 -9.80 16.60
CA LYS A 175 -13.65 -9.20 16.91
C LYS A 175 -13.82 -8.01 17.85
N ILE A 176 -12.76 -7.67 18.56
CA ILE A 176 -12.62 -6.38 19.21
C ILE A 176 -11.61 -5.51 18.45
N ILE A 177 -11.72 -4.20 18.60
CA ILE A 177 -10.74 -3.22 18.16
C ILE A 177 -10.25 -2.42 19.36
N PHE A 178 -8.94 -2.22 19.43
CA PHE A 178 -8.29 -1.39 20.44
C PHE A 178 -8.35 0.09 20.03
N THR A 179 -8.79 0.95 20.95
CA THR A 179 -9.15 2.35 20.64
C THR A 179 -8.29 3.39 21.36
N LYS A 180 -7.31 2.97 22.17
CA LYS A 180 -6.30 3.86 22.74
C LYS A 180 -5.03 3.84 21.89
N ASN A 181 -4.19 4.86 22.05
CA ASN A 181 -2.91 4.93 21.32
C ASN A 181 -1.99 3.76 21.68
N PHE A 182 -1.87 3.42 22.96
CA PHE A 182 -1.06 2.32 23.45
C PHE A 182 -1.76 1.59 24.59
N GLY A 183 -1.50 0.29 24.72
CA GLY A 183 -1.90 -0.51 25.86
C GLY A 183 -1.29 -1.89 25.81
N TYR A 184 -1.87 -2.80 26.59
CA TYR A 184 -1.36 -4.14 26.79
C TYR A 184 -2.47 -5.19 26.72
N VAL A 185 -2.07 -6.40 26.37
CA VAL A 185 -2.87 -7.60 26.53
C VAL A 185 -2.30 -8.41 27.70
N TYR A 186 -3.15 -8.72 28.66
CA TYR A 186 -2.78 -9.34 29.93
C TYR A 186 -3.02 -10.85 29.91
N ALA A 187 -2.27 -11.59 30.72
CA ALA A 187 -2.41 -13.04 30.86
C ALA A 187 -3.62 -13.45 31.70
N ASP A 188 -4.09 -12.58 32.58
CA ASP A 188 -5.29 -12.78 33.41
C ASP A 188 -6.16 -11.50 33.45
N LYS A 189 -7.33 -11.58 34.07
CA LYS A 189 -8.34 -10.51 34.23
C LYS A 189 -7.93 -9.46 35.28
N THR A 190 -6.64 -9.14 35.32
CA THR A 190 -6.06 -8.10 36.16
C THR A 190 -4.86 -7.46 35.48
N LYS A 191 -4.71 -6.14 35.67
CA LYS A 191 -3.58 -5.35 35.14
C LYS A 191 -2.24 -5.72 35.76
N ASP A 192 -2.26 -6.36 36.93
CA ASP A 192 -1.04 -6.75 37.66
C ASP A 192 -0.51 -8.13 37.19
N SER A 193 -1.22 -8.79 36.26
CA SER A 193 -0.77 -10.04 35.66
C SER A 193 0.31 -9.81 34.59
N LYS A 194 0.96 -10.90 34.18
CA LYS A 194 1.96 -10.87 33.11
C LYS A 194 1.39 -10.28 31.82
N ILE A 195 2.15 -9.39 31.18
CA ILE A 195 1.84 -8.86 29.85
C ILE A 195 2.22 -9.92 28.78
N ILE A 196 1.28 -10.18 27.86
CA ILE A 196 1.48 -11.06 26.71
C ILE A 196 2.12 -10.30 25.55
N SER A 197 1.59 -9.12 25.25
CA SER A 197 2.17 -8.16 24.31
C SER A 197 1.62 -6.77 24.56
N ASP A 198 2.24 -5.79 23.94
CA ASP A 198 1.60 -4.49 23.70
C ASP A 198 0.50 -4.62 22.64
N ILE A 199 -0.33 -3.57 22.54
CA ILE A 199 -1.31 -3.36 21.48
C ILE A 199 -1.41 -1.86 21.18
N THR A 200 -1.70 -1.52 19.93
CA THR A 200 -1.79 -0.14 19.43
C THR A 200 -3.17 0.16 18.87
N LEU A 201 -3.46 1.45 18.73
CA LEU A 201 -4.68 1.94 18.10
C LEU A 201 -4.98 1.21 16.78
N GLY A 202 -6.21 0.72 16.63
CA GLY A 202 -6.65 -0.02 15.45
C GLY A 202 -6.26 -1.50 15.46
N GLY A 203 -5.56 -2.00 16.49
CA GLY A 203 -5.26 -3.41 16.66
C GLY A 203 -6.54 -4.24 16.87
N ILE A 204 -6.65 -5.35 16.16
CA ILE A 204 -7.84 -6.20 16.13
C ILE A 204 -7.50 -7.60 16.65
N LEU A 205 -8.34 -8.11 17.54
CA LEU A 205 -8.23 -9.46 18.09
C LEU A 205 -9.57 -10.19 18.03
N LYS A 206 -9.53 -11.52 17.93
CA LYS A 206 -10.74 -12.35 17.97
C LYS A 206 -11.35 -12.25 19.36
N PHE A 207 -12.65 -11.96 19.44
CA PHE A 207 -13.41 -11.99 20.68
C PHE A 207 -13.68 -13.44 21.11
N LYS A 208 -13.49 -13.74 22.40
CA LYS A 208 -13.73 -15.06 23.00
C LYS A 208 -14.79 -15.02 24.10
N GLY A 209 -14.85 -13.95 24.87
CA GLY A 209 -15.74 -13.85 26.01
C GLY A 209 -15.69 -12.48 26.66
N LEU A 210 -16.66 -12.23 27.53
CA LEU A 210 -16.79 -10.99 28.28
C LEU A 210 -16.62 -11.29 29.78
N SER A 211 -15.85 -10.45 30.45
CA SER A 211 -15.76 -10.38 31.91
C SER A 211 -16.10 -8.96 32.39
N LYS A 212 -16.10 -8.72 33.71
CA LYS A 212 -16.46 -7.43 34.30
C LYS A 212 -15.72 -6.27 33.64
N ASP A 213 -14.39 -6.30 33.65
CA ASP A 213 -13.55 -5.18 33.15
C ASP A 213 -12.74 -5.54 31.89
N PHE A 214 -12.82 -6.78 31.42
CA PHE A 214 -11.99 -7.31 30.34
C PHE A 214 -12.79 -8.00 29.24
N PHE A 215 -12.31 -7.87 28.01
CA PHE A 215 -12.58 -8.79 26.91
C PHE A 215 -11.57 -9.93 26.95
N GLU A 216 -12.04 -11.18 26.90
CA GLU A 216 -11.18 -12.32 26.59
C GLU A 216 -11.00 -12.39 25.07
N VAL A 217 -9.74 -12.54 24.65
CA VAL A 217 -9.33 -12.43 23.25
C VAL A 217 -8.40 -13.56 22.83
N GLU A 218 -8.35 -13.83 21.52
CA GLU A 218 -7.43 -14.80 20.90
C GLU A 218 -6.70 -14.13 19.73
N TYR A 219 -5.38 -14.34 19.68
CA TYR A 219 -4.52 -13.87 18.60
C TYR A 219 -4.62 -14.78 17.38
N PRO A 220 -4.17 -14.30 16.21
CA PRO A 220 -4.07 -15.15 15.03
C PRO A 220 -3.21 -16.40 15.24
N ASP A 221 -2.17 -16.31 16.07
CA ASP A 221 -1.27 -17.41 16.45
C ASP A 221 -1.75 -18.25 17.65
N LYS A 222 -3.03 -18.12 18.02
CA LYS A 222 -3.70 -18.86 19.10
C LYS A 222 -3.27 -18.54 20.53
N ARG A 223 -2.37 -17.56 20.74
CA ARG A 223 -2.21 -16.96 22.07
C ARG A 223 -3.56 -16.42 22.54
N LYS A 224 -3.84 -16.52 23.83
CA LYS A 224 -5.07 -15.98 24.44
C LYS A 224 -4.68 -14.94 25.48
N GLY A 225 -5.54 -13.96 25.71
CA GLY A 225 -5.31 -12.96 26.74
C GLY A 225 -6.54 -12.12 27.05
N PHE A 226 -6.34 -11.06 27.79
CA PHE A 226 -7.38 -10.16 28.27
C PHE A 226 -7.04 -8.71 27.95
N VAL A 227 -8.00 -7.98 27.37
CA VAL A 227 -7.87 -6.55 27.03
C VAL A 227 -8.92 -5.78 27.80
N LYS A 228 -8.57 -4.61 28.36
CA LYS A 228 -9.54 -3.82 29.13
C LYS A 228 -10.69 -3.33 28.26
N ARG A 229 -11.90 -3.39 28.78
CA ARG A 229 -13.12 -2.95 28.09
C ARG A 229 -13.16 -1.44 27.86
N GLU A 230 -12.57 -0.65 28.73
CA GLU A 230 -12.52 0.82 28.58
C GLU A 230 -11.55 1.29 27.46
N GLU A 231 -10.67 0.39 27.01
CA GLU A 231 -9.65 0.63 26.00
C GLU A 231 -9.99 0.00 24.64
N SER A 232 -11.16 -0.65 24.52
CA SER A 232 -11.54 -1.42 23.33
C SER A 232 -13.05 -1.44 23.11
N LEU A 233 -13.46 -1.74 21.88
CA LEU A 233 -14.86 -1.92 21.51
C LEU A 233 -15.03 -3.22 20.72
N MET A 234 -16.24 -3.79 20.72
CA MET A 234 -16.60 -4.77 19.69
C MET A 234 -16.48 -4.11 18.31
N TYR A 235 -15.84 -4.78 17.35
CA TYR A 235 -15.53 -4.21 16.04
C TYR A 235 -16.79 -3.68 15.33
N ASP A 236 -17.86 -4.46 15.28
CA ASP A 236 -19.12 -4.06 14.64
C ASP A 236 -19.77 -2.87 15.37
N SER A 237 -19.65 -2.82 16.71
CA SER A 237 -20.13 -1.66 17.47
C SER A 237 -19.28 -0.42 17.23
N TRP A 238 -17.97 -0.56 17.03
CA TRP A 238 -17.10 0.56 16.67
C TRP A 238 -17.50 1.10 15.29
N LEU A 239 -17.62 0.21 14.30
CA LEU A 239 -17.98 0.55 12.93
C LEU A 239 -19.35 1.26 12.84
N ASN A 240 -20.37 0.71 13.51
CA ASN A 240 -21.71 1.30 13.54
C ASN A 240 -21.77 2.66 14.26
N LYS A 241 -20.84 2.91 15.19
CA LYS A 241 -20.75 4.17 15.94
C LYS A 241 -19.83 5.20 15.31
N LEU A 242 -19.13 4.87 14.23
CA LEU A 242 -18.29 5.84 13.52
C LEU A 242 -19.19 6.98 13.03
N ASN A 243 -19.01 8.16 13.62
CA ASN A 243 -19.53 9.39 13.06
C ASN A 243 -18.43 10.01 12.21
N THR A 244 -18.40 9.65 10.93
CA THR A 244 -17.42 10.22 10.00
C THR A 244 -17.84 11.65 9.68
N SER A 245 -17.32 12.59 10.46
CA SER A 245 -17.49 14.02 10.23
C SER A 245 -16.12 14.72 10.15
N GLN A 246 -16.15 15.95 9.65
CA GLN A 246 -15.00 16.83 9.60
C GLN A 246 -14.38 17.05 11.00
N GLU A 247 -15.23 17.22 12.01
CA GLU A 247 -14.85 17.41 13.41
C GLU A 247 -14.20 16.15 13.99
N ASN A 248 -14.71 14.96 13.64
CA ASN A 248 -14.13 13.71 14.15
C ASN A 248 -12.76 13.42 13.52
N ILE A 249 -12.56 13.76 12.24
CA ILE A 249 -11.23 13.72 11.60
C ILE A 249 -10.25 14.62 12.35
N GLU A 250 -10.62 15.88 12.59
CA GLU A 250 -9.80 16.82 13.35
C GLU A 250 -9.49 16.30 14.77
N GLN A 251 -10.51 15.80 15.48
CA GLN A 251 -10.36 15.29 16.84
C GLN A 251 -9.40 14.10 16.90
N VAL A 252 -9.51 13.16 15.95
CA VAL A 252 -8.61 12.00 15.86
C VAL A 252 -7.19 12.44 15.52
N ALA A 253 -7.03 13.37 14.58
CA ALA A 253 -5.72 13.90 14.20
C ALA A 253 -5.02 14.57 15.39
N LYS A 254 -5.71 15.44 16.13
CA LYS A 254 -5.18 16.15 17.31
C LYS A 254 -4.82 15.22 18.47
N LYS A 255 -5.43 14.02 18.57
CA LYS A 255 -5.05 13.01 19.59
C LYS A 255 -3.67 12.38 19.36
N MET A 256 -3.06 12.64 18.21
CA MET A 256 -1.72 12.18 17.86
C MET A 256 -0.72 13.34 17.80
N ASP A 257 -1.13 14.56 18.18
CA ASP A 257 -0.23 15.71 18.26
C ASP A 257 0.98 15.40 19.14
N GLY A 258 2.16 15.81 18.67
CA GLY A 258 3.46 15.50 19.28
C GLY A 258 4.00 14.09 19.01
N PHE A 259 3.27 13.19 18.34
CA PHE A 259 3.77 11.83 18.07
C PHE A 259 4.98 11.86 17.14
N PRO A 260 6.02 11.05 17.38
CA PRO A 260 7.27 11.15 16.63
C PRO A 260 7.10 10.69 15.17
N TYR A 261 7.83 11.36 14.29
CA TYR A 261 7.95 10.95 12.90
C TYR A 261 8.75 9.65 12.77
N LEU A 262 8.25 8.72 11.97
CA LEU A 262 8.96 7.50 11.58
C LEU A 262 8.74 7.24 10.10
N TRP A 263 9.81 7.27 9.30
CA TRP A 263 9.74 6.91 7.88
C TRP A 263 9.19 5.49 7.71
N GLY A 264 8.15 5.33 6.89
CA GLY A 264 7.45 4.06 6.70
C GLY A 264 6.47 3.72 7.85
N GLY A 265 6.39 4.55 8.89
CA GLY A 265 5.54 4.34 10.06
C GLY A 265 4.04 4.49 9.74
N THR A 266 3.21 3.59 10.28
CA THR A 266 1.75 3.58 10.09
C THR A 266 1.07 3.00 11.32
N SER A 267 1.45 3.50 12.50
CA SER A 267 0.86 3.11 13.77
C SER A 267 1.04 4.23 14.79
N SER A 268 0.34 4.14 15.92
CA SER A 268 0.54 5.10 17.03
C SER A 268 1.97 5.12 17.58
N LYS A 269 2.83 4.14 17.29
CA LYS A 269 4.25 4.12 17.72
C LYS A 269 5.14 5.10 16.94
N GLY A 270 4.69 5.56 15.79
CA GLY A 270 5.44 6.44 14.90
C GLY A 270 4.89 6.40 13.49
N MET A 271 4.86 7.56 12.84
CA MET A 271 4.12 7.77 11.60
C MET A 271 4.92 8.68 10.68
N ASP A 272 4.96 8.38 9.39
CA ASP A 272 5.33 9.40 8.40
C ASP A 272 4.11 10.24 8.02
N CYS A 273 4.28 11.24 7.15
CA CYS A 273 3.20 12.15 6.77
C CYS A 273 1.98 11.43 6.19
N SER A 274 2.18 10.47 5.30
CA SER A 274 1.11 9.69 4.69
C SER A 274 0.60 8.53 5.55
N GLY A 275 1.43 8.00 6.44
CA GLY A 275 1.03 7.05 7.47
C GLY A 275 0.16 7.71 8.54
N PHE A 276 0.41 8.99 8.84
CA PHE A 276 -0.41 9.80 9.72
C PHE A 276 -1.81 10.01 9.15
N THR A 277 -1.92 10.51 7.91
CA THR A 277 -3.23 10.67 7.25
C THR A 277 -3.98 9.34 7.19
N LYS A 278 -3.28 8.25 6.84
CA LYS A 278 -3.86 6.91 6.79
C LYS A 278 -4.43 6.43 8.13
N MET A 279 -3.73 6.66 9.24
CA MET A 279 -4.23 6.28 10.56
C MET A 279 -5.44 7.12 10.99
N VAL A 280 -5.44 8.42 10.69
CA VAL A 280 -6.60 9.29 10.98
C VAL A 280 -7.82 8.81 10.21
N TYR A 281 -7.68 8.53 8.92
CA TYR A 281 -8.76 8.02 8.07
C TYR A 281 -9.21 6.62 8.46
N LEU A 282 -8.29 5.70 8.83
CA LEU A 282 -8.63 4.36 9.30
C LEU A 282 -9.53 4.41 10.54
N MET A 283 -9.19 5.27 11.49
CA MET A 283 -10.00 5.46 12.70
C MET A 283 -11.33 6.18 12.46
N ASN A 284 -11.54 6.66 11.22
CA ASN A 284 -12.78 7.22 10.71
C ASN A 284 -13.50 6.29 9.71
N GLY A 285 -13.04 5.04 9.57
CA GLY A 285 -13.68 4.02 8.74
C GLY A 285 -13.16 3.90 7.32
N TYR A 286 -12.08 4.60 6.96
CA TYR A 286 -11.55 4.60 5.59
C TYR A 286 -10.17 4.00 5.49
N ILE A 287 -9.99 3.06 4.56
CA ILE A 287 -8.66 2.63 4.14
C ILE A 287 -8.28 3.40 2.88
N ILE A 288 -7.24 4.23 3.01
CA ILE A 288 -6.73 5.08 1.94
C ILE A 288 -5.35 4.58 1.44
N PRO A 289 -4.90 5.01 0.24
CA PRO A 289 -3.58 4.66 -0.27
C PRO A 289 -2.45 5.00 0.69
N ARG A 290 -1.36 4.23 0.65
CA ARG A 290 -0.28 4.35 1.63
C ARG A 290 0.57 5.60 1.47
N ASP A 291 0.94 5.92 0.24
CA ASP A 291 1.93 6.97 -0.03
C ASP A 291 1.28 8.28 -0.45
N ALA A 292 1.88 9.41 -0.07
CA ALA A 292 1.41 10.74 -0.49
C ALA A 292 1.30 10.86 -2.04
N SER A 293 2.21 10.23 -2.77
CA SER A 293 2.19 10.17 -4.25
C SER A 293 1.00 9.41 -4.83
N GLN A 294 0.38 8.52 -4.06
CA GLN A 294 -0.83 7.78 -4.44
C GLN A 294 -2.07 8.49 -3.90
N GLN A 295 -2.01 9.01 -2.67
CA GLN A 295 -3.10 9.75 -2.02
C GLN A 295 -3.53 10.98 -2.84
N ILE A 296 -2.61 11.67 -3.52
CA ILE A 296 -2.98 12.80 -4.38
C ILE A 296 -3.85 12.39 -5.58
N ASN A 297 -3.95 11.11 -5.92
CA ASN A 297 -4.74 10.63 -7.05
C ASN A 297 -6.12 10.11 -6.65
N ALA A 298 -6.39 9.97 -5.35
CA ALA A 298 -7.67 9.53 -4.83
C ALA A 298 -8.52 10.72 -4.38
N GLY A 299 -9.84 10.54 -4.42
CA GLY A 299 -10.81 11.53 -3.99
C GLY A 299 -10.95 12.71 -4.97
N LYS A 300 -11.80 13.67 -4.59
CA LYS A 300 -12.16 14.80 -5.44
C LYS A 300 -11.11 15.91 -5.35
N THR A 301 -10.64 16.45 -6.48
CA THR A 301 -9.88 17.72 -6.49
C THR A 301 -10.78 18.85 -6.02
N VAL A 302 -10.35 19.60 -5.00
CA VAL A 302 -11.15 20.69 -4.40
C VAL A 302 -10.50 22.06 -4.46
N ASP A 303 -9.20 22.15 -4.74
CA ASP A 303 -8.51 23.44 -4.85
C ASP A 303 -7.69 23.47 -6.14
N LYS A 304 -8.32 23.94 -7.22
CA LYS A 304 -7.72 23.99 -8.56
C LYS A 304 -6.84 25.21 -8.76
N ASP A 305 -7.22 26.32 -8.12
CA ASP A 305 -6.55 27.62 -8.25
C ASP A 305 -5.44 27.82 -7.21
N LEU A 306 -5.25 26.83 -6.32
CA LEU A 306 -4.22 26.78 -5.28
C LEU A 306 -4.30 27.94 -4.28
N ASN A 307 -5.53 28.32 -3.92
CA ASN A 307 -5.82 29.49 -3.08
C ASN A 307 -6.48 29.14 -1.74
N PHE A 308 -6.67 27.85 -1.46
CA PHE A 308 -7.23 27.31 -0.22
C PHE A 308 -8.72 27.64 0.06
N SER A 309 -9.41 28.43 -0.79
CA SER A 309 -10.75 28.96 -0.47
C SER A 309 -11.81 27.88 -0.30
N ASP A 310 -11.70 26.81 -1.08
CA ASP A 310 -12.69 25.74 -1.16
C ASP A 310 -12.39 24.57 -0.21
N LEU A 311 -11.29 24.66 0.56
CA LEU A 311 -10.89 23.62 1.49
C LEU A 311 -11.83 23.53 2.67
N GLN A 312 -12.03 22.29 3.11
CA GLN A 312 -12.81 21.95 4.28
C GLN A 312 -11.98 21.08 5.22
N LYS A 313 -12.36 21.07 6.49
CA LYS A 313 -11.75 20.21 7.50
C LYS A 313 -11.73 18.76 7.01
N GLY A 314 -10.57 18.13 7.12
CA GLY A 314 -10.33 16.78 6.66
C GLY A 314 -9.80 16.67 5.24
N ASP A 315 -9.87 17.71 4.39
CA ASP A 315 -9.23 17.64 3.07
C ASP A 315 -7.72 17.39 3.21
N LEU A 316 -7.14 16.57 2.34
CA LEU A 316 -5.71 16.33 2.30
C LEU A 316 -5.03 17.40 1.45
N VAL A 317 -4.03 18.08 2.02
CA VAL A 317 -3.18 19.08 1.35
C VAL A 317 -1.84 18.44 0.96
N PHE A 318 -1.41 18.62 -0.28
CA PHE A 318 -0.22 17.96 -0.83
C PHE A 318 0.88 18.95 -1.19
N PHE A 319 2.13 18.52 -0.97
CA PHE A 319 3.31 19.36 -1.15
C PHE A 319 4.41 18.64 -1.92
N GLY A 320 5.19 19.38 -2.69
CA GLY A 320 6.35 18.85 -3.41
C GLY A 320 6.78 19.70 -4.60
N LYS A 321 7.27 19.07 -5.66
CA LYS A 321 7.75 19.78 -6.85
C LYS A 321 6.65 19.79 -7.91
N LYS A 322 6.27 20.99 -8.37
CA LYS A 322 5.37 21.19 -9.51
C LYS A 322 5.97 20.57 -10.77
N ALA A 323 5.11 20.20 -11.71
CA ALA A 323 5.56 19.74 -13.03
C ALA A 323 6.28 20.89 -13.77
N THR A 324 7.32 20.55 -14.52
CA THR A 324 7.93 21.42 -15.56
C THR A 324 7.76 20.75 -16.91
N ALA A 325 8.17 21.42 -18.00
CA ALA A 325 8.11 20.82 -19.33
C ALA A 325 8.90 19.50 -19.42
N GLU A 326 9.96 19.35 -18.61
CA GLU A 326 10.88 18.22 -18.62
C GLU A 326 10.61 17.20 -17.50
N LYS A 327 9.87 17.58 -16.46
CA LYS A 327 9.71 16.75 -15.25
C LYS A 327 8.27 16.69 -14.78
N LYS A 328 7.80 15.47 -14.54
CA LYS A 328 6.49 15.23 -13.93
C LYS A 328 6.43 15.79 -12.50
N GLN A 329 5.23 16.16 -12.07
CA GLN A 329 4.95 16.55 -10.69
C GLN A 329 5.42 15.46 -9.72
N ARG A 330 6.02 15.87 -8.60
CA ARG A 330 6.50 14.97 -7.54
C ARG A 330 5.98 15.39 -6.19
N VAL A 331 5.03 14.63 -5.65
CA VAL A 331 4.54 14.77 -4.28
C VAL A 331 5.58 14.20 -3.31
N THR A 332 5.88 14.94 -2.25
CA THR A 332 6.84 14.55 -1.21
C THR A 332 6.27 14.64 0.19
N HIS A 333 5.14 15.33 0.39
CA HIS A 333 4.53 15.49 1.71
C HIS A 333 3.01 15.64 1.62
N VAL A 334 2.32 15.34 2.72
CA VAL A 334 0.87 15.48 2.86
C VAL A 334 0.50 15.90 4.29
N GLY A 335 -0.58 16.65 4.44
CA GLY A 335 -1.20 16.99 5.72
C GLY A 335 -2.72 16.96 5.64
N ILE A 336 -3.39 17.12 6.78
CA ILE A 336 -4.85 17.21 6.90
C ILE A 336 -5.23 18.65 7.19
N TRP A 337 -6.07 19.25 6.35
CA TRP A 337 -6.58 20.60 6.54
C TRP A 337 -7.53 20.67 7.75
N LEU A 338 -7.39 21.71 8.57
CA LEU A 338 -8.17 21.92 9.79
C LEU A 338 -9.07 23.17 9.73
N GLY A 339 -9.07 23.90 8.62
CA GLY A 339 -10.03 24.98 8.37
C GLY A 339 -9.40 26.29 7.93
N ASN A 340 -10.24 27.14 7.35
CA ASN A 340 -9.80 28.35 6.65
C ASN A 340 -9.54 29.53 7.59
N ASP A 341 -10.19 29.59 8.76
CA ASP A 341 -10.09 30.73 9.69
C ASP A 341 -8.63 31.08 10.07
N LYS A 342 -7.77 30.06 10.18
CA LYS A 342 -6.34 30.20 10.42
C LYS A 342 -5.48 29.55 9.35
N MET A 343 -6.10 29.08 8.27
CA MET A 343 -5.44 28.31 7.21
C MET A 343 -4.55 27.17 7.76
N GLU A 344 -5.04 26.48 8.79
CA GLU A 344 -4.27 25.50 9.57
C GLU A 344 -4.36 24.10 8.97
N PHE A 345 -3.28 23.35 9.10
CA PHE A 345 -3.22 21.93 8.77
C PHE A 345 -2.36 21.19 9.80
N ILE A 346 -2.63 19.90 9.96
CA ILE A 346 -1.86 19.01 10.83
C ILE A 346 -1.14 17.95 9.99
N HIS A 347 0.14 17.72 10.28
CA HIS A 347 0.98 16.81 9.52
C HIS A 347 2.09 16.21 10.38
N ALA A 348 2.69 15.10 9.95
CA ALA A 348 3.85 14.51 10.60
C ALA A 348 5.14 14.96 9.88
N SER A 349 5.96 15.78 10.54
CA SER A 349 7.28 16.23 10.09
C SER A 349 8.19 16.45 11.30
N GLY A 350 9.11 15.52 11.58
CA GLY A 350 9.82 15.45 12.87
C GLY A 350 8.94 14.91 13.99
N ASN A 351 7.79 15.56 14.24
CA ASN A 351 6.66 15.06 15.00
C ASN A 351 5.35 15.42 14.28
N VAL A 352 4.22 14.88 14.74
CA VAL A 352 2.90 15.40 14.38
C VAL A 352 2.75 16.78 15.03
N HIS A 353 2.41 17.80 14.25
CA HIS A 353 2.16 19.15 14.76
C HIS A 353 1.24 19.95 13.83
N LEU A 354 0.75 21.07 14.35
CA LEU A 354 0.00 22.09 13.62
C LEU A 354 0.94 23.04 12.87
N SER A 355 0.55 23.38 11.65
CA SER A 355 1.21 24.37 10.78
C SER A 355 0.14 25.23 10.11
N SER A 356 0.51 26.43 9.64
CA SER A 356 -0.40 27.34 8.93
C SER A 356 0.14 27.78 7.57
N MET A 357 -0.76 28.01 6.61
CA MET A 357 -0.45 28.66 5.32
C MET A 357 -0.55 30.19 5.38
N ASP A 358 -1.00 30.75 6.49
CA ASP A 358 -1.12 32.20 6.67
C ASP A 358 0.14 32.74 7.38
N ALA A 359 0.78 33.73 6.76
CA ALA A 359 2.00 34.34 7.26
C ALA A 359 1.80 35.14 8.56
N THR A 360 0.55 35.45 8.90
CA THR A 360 0.19 36.17 10.13
C THR A 360 -0.08 35.25 11.32
N GLN A 361 -0.19 33.93 11.09
CA GLN A 361 -0.51 32.96 12.13
C GLN A 361 0.74 32.41 12.82
N PRO A 362 0.62 32.01 14.10
CA PRO A 362 1.62 31.16 14.73
C PRO A 362 1.83 29.89 13.90
N HIS A 363 3.07 29.39 13.86
CA HIS A 363 3.44 28.19 13.09
C HIS A 363 3.25 28.30 11.58
N TYR A 364 3.42 29.51 11.02
CA TYR A 364 3.50 29.69 9.57
C TYR A 364 4.58 28.80 8.96
N ASP A 365 4.18 27.92 8.04
CA ASP A 365 5.06 27.00 7.33
C ASP A 365 5.29 27.50 5.91
N GLU A 366 6.16 28.51 5.81
CA GLU A 366 6.57 29.09 4.53
C GLU A 366 7.09 28.03 3.55
N MET A 367 7.84 27.06 4.08
CA MET A 367 8.46 26.03 3.26
C MET A 367 7.40 25.22 2.54
N ASN A 368 6.38 24.72 3.24
CA ASN A 368 5.32 23.92 2.63
C ASN A 368 4.37 24.77 1.78
N LYS A 369 4.05 26.00 2.19
CA LYS A 369 3.24 26.91 1.36
C LYS A 369 3.83 27.10 -0.05
N ASN A 370 5.13 27.35 -0.13
CA ASN A 370 5.83 27.59 -1.40
C ASN A 370 5.93 26.36 -2.31
N ARG A 371 5.54 25.18 -1.82
CA ARG A 371 5.56 23.92 -2.57
C ARG A 371 4.20 23.22 -2.58
N TYR A 372 3.12 23.95 -2.32
CA TYR A 372 1.77 23.42 -2.40
C TYR A 372 1.42 22.99 -3.83
N LEU A 373 0.85 21.79 -3.96
CA LEU A 373 0.51 21.13 -5.22
C LEU A 373 -1.01 20.99 -5.43
N GLY A 374 -1.81 21.26 -4.40
CA GLY A 374 -3.27 21.11 -4.44
C GLY A 374 -3.79 20.19 -3.35
N SER A 375 -5.10 19.97 -3.36
CA SER A 375 -5.82 19.25 -2.30
C SER A 375 -6.85 18.26 -2.81
N ARG A 376 -7.14 17.25 -1.98
CA ARG A 376 -8.13 16.21 -2.24
C ARG A 376 -9.12 16.07 -1.10
N ARG A 377 -10.41 16.01 -1.46
CA ARG A 377 -11.50 15.68 -0.54
C ARG A 377 -11.85 14.21 -0.64
N TYR A 378 -11.82 13.54 0.51
CA TYR A 378 -12.13 12.11 0.63
C TYR A 378 -13.47 11.89 1.32
N LEU A 379 -13.82 12.74 2.30
CA LEU A 379 -15.09 12.64 3.02
C LEU A 379 -16.26 12.82 2.06
N GLY A 380 -17.19 11.86 2.08
CA GLY A 380 -18.37 11.87 1.21
C GLY A 380 -18.07 11.66 -0.28
N VAL A 381 -16.86 11.23 -0.64
CA VAL A 381 -16.46 10.96 -2.03
C VAL A 381 -16.30 9.47 -2.25
N LYS A 382 -17.02 8.93 -3.24
CA LYS A 382 -16.84 7.55 -3.69
C LYS A 382 -15.71 7.48 -4.70
N ASP A 383 -14.70 6.65 -4.41
CA ASP A 383 -13.48 6.50 -5.20
C ASP A 383 -12.95 5.07 -5.06
N GLU A 384 -12.48 4.44 -6.13
CA GLU A 384 -12.00 3.05 -6.13
C GLU A 384 -10.69 2.81 -5.34
N MET A 385 -9.98 3.89 -5.00
CA MET A 385 -8.78 3.89 -4.19
C MET A 385 -9.08 4.09 -2.69
N ILE A 386 -10.33 4.42 -2.33
CA ILE A 386 -10.78 4.64 -0.97
C ILE A 386 -11.78 3.55 -0.60
N VAL A 387 -11.42 2.72 0.37
CA VAL A 387 -12.33 1.70 0.90
C VAL A 387 -13.10 2.28 2.08
N ASP A 388 -14.43 2.28 2.01
CA ASP A 388 -15.30 2.56 3.14
C ASP A 388 -15.62 1.25 3.88
N LEU A 389 -15.12 1.12 5.10
CA LEU A 389 -15.33 -0.08 5.92
C LEU A 389 -16.81 -0.31 6.26
N LYS A 390 -17.68 0.69 6.19
CA LYS A 390 -19.13 0.51 6.40
C LYS A 390 -19.83 -0.12 5.20
N GLU A 391 -19.30 0.08 3.99
CA GLU A 391 -19.87 -0.51 2.76
C GLU A 391 -19.37 -1.95 2.53
N GLU A 392 -18.23 -2.33 3.11
CA GLU A 392 -17.63 -3.66 2.96
C GLU A 392 -18.02 -4.70 4.04
N ASN A 393 -18.76 -4.31 5.10
CA ASN A 393 -19.14 -5.21 6.21
C ASN A 393 -20.58 -5.71 6.17
#